data_AF-A0A850BD55-F1
#
_entry.id   AF-A0A850BD55-F1
#
_cell.length_a   1.000
_cell.length_b   1.000
_cell.length_c   1.000
_cell.angle_alpha   90.00
_cell.angle_beta   90.00
_cell.angle_gamma   90.00
#
_symmetry.space_group_name_H-M   'P 1'
#
loop_
_entity.id
_entity.type
_entity.pdbx_description
1 polymer ?
#
loop_
_entity_poly.entity_id
_entity_poly.type
_entity_poly.pdbx_seq_one_letter_code
_entity_poly.pdbx_strand_id
1 'polypeptide(L)'
;MAFAGVLLIALASAAPPASAHGGEDHGAPEPEIAAVVGTTHVGSGETATFSVVVKYPAAPAEGPLTMRVYVADTDSSAPIAGATVRVELKGEVTMDQEAKATGSPGVYEATVPAPPNGAHADGIVSVQTKTAFDLVTLGKLSFGPMDVPAAATEEHPEEIPIWQAAAGALGLAVLAGGAGFGIGRRSRRRKSQDAEPHEKSTPAGATP
;
A
#
# COMPACT_ATOMS: atom_id res chain seq x y z
N MET A 1 -26.78 47.83 -3.45
CA MET A 1 -26.07 46.57 -3.22
C MET A 1 -26.91 45.42 -3.77
N ALA A 2 -26.73 45.00 -5.03
CA ALA A 2 -27.44 43.82 -5.56
C ALA A 2 -26.89 43.26 -6.90
N PHE A 3 -25.65 43.57 -7.31
CA PHE A 3 -25.15 43.11 -8.62
C PHE A 3 -23.79 42.40 -8.58
N ALA A 4 -23.12 42.33 -7.43
CA ALA A 4 -21.83 41.65 -7.32
C ALA A 4 -21.94 40.13 -7.10
N GLY A 5 -23.08 39.62 -6.60
CA GLY A 5 -23.24 38.21 -6.27
C GLY A 5 -23.53 37.29 -7.46
N VAL A 6 -24.12 37.83 -8.54
CA VAL A 6 -24.56 37.03 -9.70
C VAL A 6 -23.39 36.68 -10.62
N LEU A 7 -22.37 37.53 -10.70
CA LEU A 7 -21.21 37.32 -11.59
C LEU A 7 -20.28 36.19 -11.10
N LEU A 8 -20.21 35.95 -9.79
CA LEU A 8 -19.38 34.88 -9.20
C LEU A 8 -19.99 33.48 -9.39
N ILE A 9 -21.32 33.37 -9.52
CA ILE A 9 -22.01 32.09 -9.75
C ILE A 9 -21.93 31.69 -11.25
N ALA A 10 -21.93 32.67 -12.16
CA ALA A 10 -21.82 32.41 -13.59
C ALA A 10 -20.44 31.85 -13.99
N LEU A 11 -19.36 32.19 -13.27
CA LEU A 11 -18.01 31.76 -13.62
C LEU A 11 -17.65 30.34 -13.15
N ALA A 12 -18.37 29.80 -12.16
CA ALA A 12 -18.16 28.43 -11.67
C ALA A 12 -18.79 27.34 -12.56
N SER A 13 -19.56 27.73 -13.57
CA SER A 13 -20.33 26.80 -14.42
C SER A 13 -19.62 26.41 -15.73
N ALA A 14 -18.42 26.95 -15.97
CA ALA A 14 -17.73 26.84 -17.27
C ALA A 14 -16.56 25.84 -17.27
N ALA A 15 -16.47 24.94 -16.28
CA ALA A 15 -15.48 23.87 -16.30
C ALA A 15 -15.98 22.72 -17.20
N PRO A 16 -15.29 22.36 -18.29
CA PRO A 16 -15.65 21.20 -19.10
C PRO A 16 -15.44 19.90 -18.30
N PRO A 17 -16.26 18.86 -18.52
CA PRO A 17 -16.03 17.56 -17.90
C PRO A 17 -14.72 16.96 -18.45
N ALA A 18 -13.72 16.82 -17.58
CA ALA A 18 -12.53 16.05 -17.89
C ALA A 18 -12.92 14.56 -17.89
N SER A 19 -13.14 14.01 -19.08
CA SER A 19 -13.32 12.57 -19.28
C SER A 19 -11.94 11.90 -19.20
N ALA A 20 -11.61 11.40 -18.01
CA ALA A 20 -10.50 10.46 -17.85
C ALA A 20 -10.97 9.13 -18.46
N HIS A 21 -10.60 8.88 -19.71
CA HIS A 21 -10.75 7.56 -20.32
C HIS A 21 -9.65 6.67 -19.74
N GLY A 22 -9.91 6.08 -18.58
CA GLY A 22 -9.15 4.95 -18.09
C GLY A 22 -9.46 3.77 -19.01
N GLY A 23 -8.58 3.50 -19.96
CA GLY A 23 -8.61 2.27 -20.72
C GLY A 23 -8.32 1.12 -19.75
N GLU A 24 -9.38 0.52 -19.23
CA GLU A 24 -9.33 -0.77 -18.54
C GLU A 24 -9.04 -1.86 -19.56
N ASP A 25 -7.77 -1.88 -19.98
CA ASP A 25 -7.13 -3.05 -20.54
C ASP A 25 -6.95 -4.06 -19.40
N HIS A 26 -7.94 -4.93 -19.24
CA HIS A 26 -7.77 -6.14 -18.44
C HIS A 26 -7.05 -7.17 -19.31
N GLY A 27 -5.74 -6.97 -19.46
CA GLY A 27 -4.84 -8.02 -19.91
C GLY A 27 -5.13 -9.31 -19.14
N ALA A 28 -5.13 -10.44 -19.84
CA ALA A 28 -5.37 -11.75 -19.26
C ALA A 28 -4.54 -11.95 -17.97
N PRO A 29 -5.06 -12.67 -16.95
CA PRO A 29 -4.35 -12.86 -15.70
C PRO A 29 -2.95 -13.38 -15.97
N GLU A 30 -1.96 -12.64 -15.47
CA GLU A 30 -0.56 -13.03 -15.53
C GLU A 30 -0.43 -14.39 -14.84
N PRO A 31 0.27 -15.37 -15.44
CA PRO A 31 0.46 -16.67 -14.80
C PRO A 31 1.06 -16.45 -13.41
N GLU A 32 0.55 -17.19 -12.41
CA GLU A 32 1.03 -17.11 -11.02
C GLU A 32 2.57 -17.18 -10.99
N ILE A 33 3.20 -16.04 -10.80
CA ILE A 33 4.64 -15.95 -10.59
C ILE A 33 4.85 -16.50 -9.19
N ALA A 34 5.47 -17.67 -9.09
CA ALA A 34 5.92 -18.24 -7.83
C ALA A 34 6.58 -17.13 -6.99
N ALA A 35 6.25 -17.08 -5.69
CA ALA A 35 6.73 -16.06 -4.76
C ALA A 35 8.21 -15.76 -5.03
N VAL A 36 8.49 -14.55 -5.52
CA VAL A 36 9.86 -14.12 -5.82
C VAL A 36 10.55 -14.00 -4.48
N VAL A 37 11.28 -15.04 -4.07
CA VAL A 37 12.26 -14.95 -2.99
C VAL A 37 13.13 -13.75 -3.30
N GLY A 38 13.27 -12.82 -2.36
CA GLY A 38 13.98 -11.58 -2.57
C GLY A 38 15.36 -11.98 -3.06
N THR A 39 15.74 -11.54 -4.25
CA THR A 39 16.89 -12.15 -4.93
C THR A 39 18.22 -11.53 -4.50
N THR A 40 18.17 -10.38 -3.82
CA THR A 40 19.33 -9.54 -3.54
C THR A 40 19.24 -8.89 -2.16
N HIS A 41 20.23 -9.15 -1.31
CA HIS A 41 20.48 -8.39 -0.10
C HIS A 41 21.06 -7.02 -0.43
N VAL A 42 20.71 -6.03 0.39
CA VAL A 42 21.24 -4.66 0.29
C VAL A 42 21.69 -4.20 1.67
N GLY A 43 22.92 -3.71 1.76
CA GLY A 43 23.43 -2.99 2.91
C GLY A 43 23.87 -1.59 2.49
N SER A 44 23.81 -0.62 3.37
CA SER A 44 24.23 0.75 3.05
C SER A 44 24.72 1.49 4.26
N GLY A 45 25.57 2.47 4.04
CA GLY A 45 26.04 3.40 5.05
C GLY A 45 26.51 4.69 4.40
N GLU A 46 26.58 5.75 5.18
CA GLU A 46 27.02 7.06 4.70
C GLU A 46 27.89 7.75 5.74
N THR A 47 28.80 8.58 5.26
CA THR A 47 29.54 9.56 6.06
C THR A 47 29.36 10.94 5.45
N ALA A 48 30.04 11.95 6.00
CA ALA A 48 30.06 13.29 5.40
C ALA A 48 30.71 13.33 4.01
N THR A 49 31.48 12.30 3.62
CA THR A 49 32.21 12.28 2.35
C THR A 49 31.67 11.26 1.37
N PHE A 50 31.31 10.06 1.84
CA PHE A 50 30.94 8.95 0.96
C PHE A 50 29.60 8.33 1.34
N SER A 51 28.79 8.02 0.33
CA SER A 51 27.64 7.12 0.41
C SER A 51 28.02 5.79 -0.22
N VAL A 52 27.77 4.69 0.50
CA VAL A 52 28.09 3.33 0.06
C VAL A 52 26.86 2.45 0.12
N VAL A 53 26.63 1.71 -0.97
CA VAL A 53 25.62 0.66 -1.04
C VAL A 53 26.30 -0.64 -1.45
N VAL A 54 26.02 -1.74 -0.77
CA VAL A 54 26.44 -3.08 -1.17
C VAL A 54 25.23 -3.88 -1.61
N LYS A 55 25.40 -4.67 -2.69
CA LYS A 55 24.39 -5.60 -3.19
C LYS A 55 25.00 -6.96 -3.41
N TYR A 56 24.30 -8.00 -3.00
CA TYR A 56 24.74 -9.38 -3.19
C TYR A 56 23.56 -10.35 -3.20
N PRO A 57 23.66 -11.51 -3.87
CA PRO A 57 22.53 -12.41 -4.02
C PRO A 57 22.09 -13.03 -2.68
N ALA A 58 20.79 -13.27 -2.55
CA ALA A 58 20.21 -14.04 -1.44
C ALA A 58 20.08 -15.54 -1.76
N ALA A 59 20.67 -16.00 -2.88
CA ALA A 59 20.64 -17.40 -3.25
C ALA A 59 21.42 -18.26 -2.23
N PRO A 60 21.03 -19.52 -2.00
CA PRO A 60 21.84 -20.46 -1.24
C PRO A 60 23.22 -20.57 -1.90
N ALA A 61 24.25 -20.12 -1.19
CA ALA A 61 25.59 -20.03 -1.74
C ALA A 61 26.34 -21.35 -1.49
N GLU A 62 26.33 -22.26 -2.47
CA GLU A 62 27.30 -23.36 -2.52
C GLU A 62 28.61 -22.85 -3.15
N GLY A 63 29.23 -21.83 -2.54
CA GLY A 63 30.49 -21.27 -3.03
C GLY A 63 30.67 -19.77 -2.78
N PRO A 64 31.77 -19.18 -3.28
CA PRO A 64 32.05 -17.77 -3.14
C PRO A 64 30.94 -16.90 -3.72
N LEU A 65 30.61 -15.84 -3.00
CA LEU A 65 29.53 -14.92 -3.32
C LEU A 65 30.10 -13.59 -3.79
N THR A 66 29.68 -13.13 -4.97
CA THR A 66 30.06 -11.81 -5.48
C THR A 66 29.23 -10.73 -4.79
N MET A 67 29.92 -9.81 -4.12
CA MET A 67 29.35 -8.59 -3.55
C MET A 67 29.75 -7.40 -4.39
N ARG A 68 28.76 -6.64 -4.84
CA ARG A 68 28.98 -5.40 -5.57
C ARG A 68 28.88 -4.22 -4.62
N VAL A 69 29.88 -3.35 -4.64
CA VAL A 69 29.98 -2.15 -3.82
C VAL A 69 29.84 -0.94 -4.73
N TYR A 70 28.87 -0.08 -4.41
CA TYR A 70 28.62 1.19 -5.07
C TYR A 70 29.11 2.30 -4.17
N VAL A 71 29.94 3.19 -4.69
CA VAL A 71 30.52 4.32 -3.96
C VAL A 71 30.17 5.61 -4.68
N ALA A 72 29.54 6.52 -3.94
CA ALA A 72 29.17 7.85 -4.41
C ALA A 72 29.65 8.92 -3.43
N ASP A 73 29.78 10.14 -3.94
CA ASP A 73 29.93 11.34 -3.13
C ASP A 73 28.61 11.62 -2.40
N THR A 74 28.65 11.89 -1.09
CA THR A 74 27.43 12.05 -0.28
C THR A 74 26.58 13.24 -0.74
N ASP A 75 27.21 14.38 -1.01
CA ASP A 75 26.49 15.62 -1.30
C ASP A 75 25.86 15.63 -2.70
N SER A 76 26.59 15.10 -3.69
CA SER A 76 26.19 15.15 -5.09
C SER A 76 25.58 13.84 -5.62
N SER A 77 25.69 12.74 -4.86
CA SER A 77 25.38 11.38 -5.32
C SER A 77 26.14 10.95 -6.59
N ALA A 78 27.20 11.67 -6.96
CA ALA A 78 28.00 11.34 -8.13
C ALA A 78 28.86 10.09 -7.87
N PRO A 79 28.96 9.14 -8.82
CA PRO A 79 29.75 7.92 -8.62
C PRO A 79 31.25 8.23 -8.54
N ILE A 80 31.94 7.61 -7.59
CA ILE A 80 33.37 7.83 -7.36
C ILE A 80 34.21 6.80 -8.11
N ALA A 81 34.90 7.23 -9.16
CA ALA A 81 35.83 6.38 -9.89
C ALA A 81 37.25 6.42 -9.30
N GLY A 82 37.98 5.30 -9.41
CA GLY A 82 39.42 5.26 -9.12
C GLY A 82 39.78 5.34 -7.64
N ALA A 83 38.82 5.21 -6.72
CA ALA A 83 39.09 4.98 -5.31
C ALA A 83 39.67 3.57 -5.08
N THR A 84 40.52 3.43 -4.06
CA THR A 84 40.84 2.16 -3.42
C THR A 84 39.73 1.85 -2.42
N VAL A 85 39.02 0.74 -2.62
CA VAL A 85 37.86 0.34 -1.82
C VAL A 85 38.20 -0.97 -1.12
N ARG A 86 38.14 -0.99 0.21
CA ARG A 86 38.41 -2.18 1.02
C ARG A 86 37.17 -2.54 1.81
N VAL A 87 36.75 -3.79 1.74
CA VAL A 87 35.59 -4.32 2.46
C VAL A 87 36.08 -5.23 3.57
N GLU A 88 35.65 -4.92 4.79
CA GLU A 88 35.89 -5.71 5.99
C GLU A 88 34.54 -6.23 6.51
N LEU A 89 34.48 -7.54 6.77
CA LEU A 89 33.37 -8.21 7.42
C LEU A 89 33.87 -8.86 8.71
N LYS A 90 33.13 -8.67 9.80
CA LYS A 90 33.41 -9.23 11.13
C LYS A 90 32.18 -9.94 11.69
N GLY A 91 32.36 -11.12 12.24
CA GLY A 91 31.26 -11.92 12.80
C GLY A 91 31.37 -13.38 12.36
N GLU A 92 30.24 -13.97 11.99
CA GLU A 92 30.18 -15.36 11.50
C GLU A 92 30.78 -15.50 10.10
N VAL A 93 30.74 -14.41 9.32
CA VAL A 93 31.49 -14.27 8.07
C VAL A 93 32.63 -13.28 8.32
N THR A 94 33.86 -13.71 8.03
CA THR A 94 35.05 -12.85 8.14
C THR A 94 35.72 -12.67 6.79
N MET A 95 36.03 -11.42 6.46
CA MET A 95 36.70 -11.06 5.21
C MET A 95 37.40 -9.74 5.41
N ASP A 96 38.57 -9.59 4.81
CA ASP A 96 39.25 -8.31 4.70
C ASP A 96 39.94 -8.23 3.33
N GLN A 97 39.30 -7.57 2.37
CA GLN A 97 39.67 -7.61 0.96
C GLN A 97 39.55 -6.25 0.29
N GLU A 98 40.52 -5.92 -0.57
CA GLU A 98 40.38 -4.83 -1.54
C GLU A 98 39.46 -5.24 -2.69
N ALA A 99 38.38 -4.49 -2.89
CA ALA A 99 37.41 -4.70 -3.94
C ALA A 99 37.99 -4.25 -5.30
N LYS A 100 37.75 -5.05 -6.34
CA LYS A 100 38.24 -4.79 -7.69
C LYS A 100 37.32 -3.82 -8.41
N ALA A 101 37.88 -2.81 -9.06
CA ALA A 101 37.11 -1.93 -9.93
C ALA A 101 36.54 -2.71 -11.12
N THR A 102 35.27 -2.48 -11.45
CA THR A 102 34.58 -3.14 -12.58
C THR A 102 34.77 -2.44 -13.92
N GLY A 103 35.39 -1.26 -13.92
CA GLY A 103 35.45 -0.35 -15.07
C GLY A 103 34.27 0.62 -15.16
N SER A 104 33.16 0.36 -14.45
CA SER A 104 32.08 1.33 -14.28
C SER A 104 32.41 2.30 -13.13
N PRO A 105 32.24 3.64 -13.31
CA PRO A 105 32.45 4.61 -12.24
C PRO A 105 31.65 4.26 -10.98
N GLY A 106 32.29 4.31 -9.81
CA GLY A 106 31.63 4.03 -8.54
C GLY A 106 31.33 2.56 -8.27
N VAL A 107 31.67 1.61 -9.17
CA VAL A 107 31.28 0.20 -9.00
C VAL A 107 32.50 -0.70 -8.83
N TYR A 108 32.52 -1.40 -7.70
CA TYR A 108 33.58 -2.31 -7.27
C TYR A 108 32.99 -3.69 -6.92
N GLU A 109 33.82 -4.73 -6.99
CA GLU A 109 33.42 -6.10 -6.66
C GLU A 109 34.38 -6.76 -5.66
N ALA A 110 33.80 -7.32 -4.61
CA ALA A 110 34.47 -8.16 -3.63
C ALA A 110 33.89 -9.59 -3.70
N THR A 111 34.66 -10.57 -3.23
CA THR A 111 34.27 -11.97 -3.20
C THR A 111 34.24 -12.45 -1.76
N VAL A 112 33.03 -12.68 -1.25
CA VAL A 112 32.81 -13.23 0.09
C VAL A 112 33.03 -14.74 0.05
N PRO A 113 33.92 -15.32 0.89
CA PRO A 113 34.14 -16.77 0.92
C PRO A 113 32.89 -17.48 1.45
N ALA A 114 32.26 -18.29 0.61
CA ALA A 114 31.15 -19.22 0.89
C ALA A 114 30.44 -18.99 2.24
N PRO A 115 29.66 -17.90 2.38
CA PRO A 115 29.04 -17.55 3.65
C PRO A 115 28.00 -18.61 4.02
N PRO A 116 27.94 -19.07 5.29
CA PRO A 116 26.89 -20.00 5.72
C PRO A 116 25.50 -19.39 5.57
N ASN A 117 24.50 -20.23 5.26
CA ASN A 117 23.11 -19.78 5.23
C ASN A 117 22.65 -19.33 6.63
N GLY A 118 22.00 -18.18 6.69
CA GLY A 118 21.56 -17.55 7.94
C GLY A 118 22.68 -16.82 8.70
N ALA A 119 23.90 -16.77 8.16
CA ALA A 119 25.01 -16.10 8.83
C ALA A 119 24.82 -14.58 8.84
N HIS A 120 25.45 -13.93 9.82
CA HIS A 120 25.52 -12.48 9.92
C HIS A 120 26.95 -11.95 10.11
N ALA A 121 27.20 -10.74 9.59
CA ALA A 121 28.45 -10.02 9.84
C ALA A 121 28.22 -8.51 9.88
N ASP A 122 28.99 -7.82 10.70
CA ASP A 122 29.10 -6.36 10.66
C ASP A 122 30.06 -5.97 9.52
N GLY A 123 29.62 -5.04 8.67
CA GLY A 123 30.38 -4.57 7.51
C GLY A 123 30.96 -3.17 7.68
N ILE A 124 32.21 -3.00 7.27
CA ILE A 124 32.87 -1.69 7.12
C ILE A 124 33.47 -1.61 5.71
N VAL A 125 33.31 -0.47 5.05
CA VAL A 125 33.95 -0.17 3.77
C VAL A 125 34.88 1.02 3.95
N SER A 126 36.18 0.80 3.78
CA SER A 126 37.16 1.88 3.70
C SER A 126 37.23 2.38 2.27
N VAL A 127 37.03 3.68 2.08
CA VAL A 127 37.11 4.33 0.78
C VAL A 127 38.26 5.32 0.81
N GLN A 128 39.23 5.14 -0.09
CA GLN A 128 40.35 6.05 -0.26
C GLN A 128 40.38 6.61 -1.67
N THR A 129 40.30 7.93 -1.79
CA THR A 129 40.56 8.66 -3.03
C THR A 129 41.92 9.34 -2.94
N LYS A 130 42.26 10.16 -3.94
CA LYS A 130 43.48 10.99 -3.90
C LYS A 130 43.45 12.05 -2.81
N THR A 131 42.26 12.50 -2.40
CA THR A 131 42.10 13.70 -1.54
C THR A 131 41.33 13.42 -0.26
N ALA A 132 40.70 12.25 -0.12
CA ALA A 132 39.88 11.91 1.04
C ALA A 132 39.99 10.43 1.38
N PHE A 133 39.83 10.13 2.67
CA PHE A 133 39.75 8.78 3.22
C PHE A 133 38.65 8.76 4.27
N ASP A 134 37.81 7.73 4.26
CA ASP A 134 36.79 7.53 5.29
C ASP A 134 36.45 6.05 5.47
N LEU A 135 35.82 5.74 6.61
CA LEU A 135 35.29 4.43 6.96
C LEU A 135 33.77 4.47 7.02
N VAL A 136 33.11 3.74 6.12
CA VAL A 136 31.65 3.69 6.03
C VAL A 136 31.14 2.40 6.67
N THR A 137 30.36 2.50 7.76
CA THR A 137 29.76 1.34 8.42
C THR A 137 28.47 0.93 7.72
N LEU A 138 28.35 -0.34 7.31
CA LEU A 138 27.18 -0.90 6.63
C LEU A 138 26.13 -1.48 7.58
N GLY A 139 26.46 -1.56 8.88
CA GLY A 139 25.66 -2.27 9.87
C GLY A 139 25.74 -3.79 9.71
N LYS A 140 24.70 -4.48 10.18
CA LYS A 140 24.61 -5.94 10.18
C LYS A 140 24.10 -6.46 8.83
N LEU A 141 24.94 -7.20 8.12
CA LEU A 141 24.62 -7.91 6.88
C LEU A 141 24.11 -9.32 7.19
N SER A 142 23.23 -9.84 6.34
CA SER A 142 22.66 -11.19 6.45
C SER A 142 22.94 -12.00 5.18
N PHE A 143 23.21 -13.30 5.31
CA PHE A 143 23.57 -14.17 4.19
C PHE A 143 22.60 -15.34 4.08
N GLY A 144 22.35 -15.78 2.84
CA GLY A 144 21.39 -16.85 2.52
C GLY A 144 20.00 -16.32 2.10
N PRO A 145 19.01 -17.21 2.02
CA PRO A 145 17.66 -16.87 1.55
C PRO A 145 17.02 -15.74 2.37
N MET A 146 16.31 -14.86 1.68
CA MET A 146 15.41 -13.91 2.33
C MET A 146 14.02 -14.52 2.44
N ASP A 147 13.44 -14.46 3.64
CA ASP A 147 12.02 -14.72 3.81
C ASP A 147 11.25 -13.60 3.12
N VAL A 148 10.58 -13.93 2.02
CA VAL A 148 9.63 -13.00 1.41
C VAL A 148 8.31 -13.25 2.08
N PRO A 149 7.70 -12.23 2.72
CA PRO A 149 6.35 -12.39 3.20
C PRO A 149 5.50 -12.84 2.00
N ALA A 150 4.84 -13.99 2.14
CA ALA A 150 3.90 -14.46 1.13
C ALA A 150 3.01 -13.28 0.76
N ALA A 151 2.91 -12.97 -0.54
CA ALA A 151 2.04 -11.92 -1.02
C ALA A 151 0.70 -12.07 -0.29
N ALA A 152 0.28 -11.02 0.40
CA ALA A 152 -1.01 -11.04 1.08
C ALA A 152 -2.03 -11.41 0.00
N THR A 153 -2.66 -12.57 0.14
CA THR A 153 -3.84 -12.90 -0.65
C THR A 153 -4.81 -11.77 -0.41
N GLU A 154 -5.01 -10.90 -1.40
CA GLU A 154 -6.13 -9.99 -1.38
C GLU A 154 -7.37 -10.89 -1.33
N GLU A 155 -8.01 -10.97 -0.16
CA GLU A 155 -9.36 -11.50 -0.07
C GLU A 155 -10.22 -10.57 -0.92
N HIS A 156 -10.48 -10.97 -2.17
CA HIS A 156 -11.54 -10.38 -2.95
C HIS A 156 -12.80 -10.42 -2.07
N PRO A 157 -13.42 -9.26 -1.75
CA PRO A 157 -14.70 -9.28 -1.08
C PRO A 157 -15.63 -10.13 -1.94
N GLU A 158 -16.13 -11.22 -1.35
CA GLU A 158 -17.02 -12.18 -1.97
C GLU A 158 -18.07 -11.42 -2.79
N GLU A 159 -17.94 -11.46 -4.12
CA GLU A 159 -18.86 -10.76 -5.01
C GLU A 159 -20.24 -11.36 -4.79
N ILE A 160 -21.07 -10.66 -4.02
CA ILE A 160 -22.46 -11.07 -3.80
C ILE A 160 -23.11 -11.13 -5.18
N PRO A 161 -23.49 -12.32 -5.68
CA PRO A 161 -23.98 -12.45 -7.04
C PRO A 161 -25.29 -11.68 -7.16
N ILE A 162 -25.44 -10.92 -8.25
CA ILE A 162 -26.50 -9.91 -8.50
C ILE A 162 -27.93 -10.45 -8.22
N TRP A 163 -28.14 -11.76 -8.33
CA TRP A 163 -29.43 -12.39 -8.01
C TRP A 163 -29.75 -12.41 -6.49
N GLN A 164 -28.75 -12.42 -5.60
CA GLN A 164 -28.93 -12.28 -4.16
C GLN A 164 -29.27 -10.84 -3.75
N ALA A 165 -28.76 -9.84 -4.47
CA ALA A 165 -29.19 -8.44 -4.31
C ALA A 165 -30.66 -8.23 -4.75
N ALA A 166 -31.12 -8.94 -5.79
CA ALA A 166 -32.51 -8.90 -6.24
C ALA A 166 -33.49 -9.56 -5.24
N ALA A 167 -33.07 -10.61 -4.54
CA ALA A 167 -33.89 -11.26 -3.50
C ALA A 167 -34.10 -10.35 -2.26
N GLY A 168 -33.09 -9.56 -1.88
CA GLY A 168 -33.19 -8.58 -0.80
C GLY A 168 -34.16 -7.42 -1.10
N ALA A 169 -34.18 -6.94 -2.35
CA ALA A 169 -35.07 -5.86 -2.77
C ALA A 169 -36.56 -6.27 -2.79
N LEU A 170 -36.86 -7.53 -3.14
CA LEU A 170 -38.23 -8.08 -3.12
C LEU A 170 -38.76 -8.26 -1.68
N GLY A 171 -37.91 -8.60 -0.71
CA GLY A 171 -38.28 -8.70 0.71
C GLY A 171 -38.70 -7.36 1.33
N LEU A 172 -38.02 -6.26 0.97
CA LEU A 172 -38.34 -4.91 1.45
C LEU A 172 -39.64 -4.35 0.83
N ALA A 173 -39.97 -4.70 -0.41
CA ALA A 173 -41.21 -4.27 -1.06
C ALA A 173 -42.47 -4.94 -0.44
N VAL A 174 -42.37 -6.20 0.00
CA VAL A 174 -43.48 -6.90 0.66
C VAL A 174 -43.77 -6.34 2.05
N LEU A 175 -42.74 -5.92 2.80
CA LEU A 175 -42.91 -5.29 4.12
C LEU A 175 -43.52 -3.87 4.01
N ALA A 176 -43.14 -3.08 3.00
CA ALA A 176 -43.73 -1.77 2.76
C ALA A 176 -45.20 -1.85 2.29
N GLY A 177 -45.54 -2.84 1.45
CA GLY A 177 -46.92 -3.09 1.01
C GLY A 177 -47.85 -3.59 2.13
N GLY A 178 -47.34 -4.47 3.00
CA GLY A 178 -48.09 -5.01 4.15
C GLY A 178 -48.44 -3.96 5.22
N ALA A 179 -47.52 -3.04 5.50
CA ALA A 179 -47.75 -1.95 6.45
C ALA A 179 -48.81 -0.93 5.95
N GLY A 180 -48.83 -0.64 4.65
CA GLY A 180 -49.80 0.27 4.04
C GLY A 180 -51.25 -0.23 4.10
N PHE A 181 -51.47 -1.54 3.89
CA PHE A 181 -52.82 -2.13 3.91
C PHE A 181 -53.41 -2.20 5.33
N GLY A 182 -52.57 -2.43 6.35
CA GLY A 182 -53.00 -2.48 7.76
C GLY A 182 -53.43 -1.13 8.33
N ILE A 183 -52.74 -0.04 7.95
CA ILE A 183 -53.02 1.32 8.44
C ILE A 183 -54.27 1.90 7.76
N GLY A 184 -54.48 1.63 6.46
CA GLY A 184 -55.65 2.09 5.71
C GLY A 184 -56.98 1.50 6.18
N ARG A 185 -56.97 0.32 6.82
CA ARG A 185 -58.19 -0.35 7.31
C ARG A 185 -58.64 0.16 8.69
N ARG A 186 -57.74 0.72 9.51
CA ARG A 186 -58.09 1.32 10.81
C ARG A 186 -58.68 2.73 10.70
N SER A 187 -58.25 3.54 9.74
CA SER A 187 -58.76 4.93 9.62
C SER A 187 -60.22 5.00 9.13
N ARG A 188 -60.67 4.01 8.35
CA ARG A 188 -62.09 3.93 7.91
C ARG A 188 -63.07 3.52 9.00
N ARG A 189 -62.61 2.97 10.14
CA ARG A 189 -63.48 2.64 11.29
C ARG A 189 -63.65 3.78 12.29
N ARG A 190 -62.75 4.78 12.30
CA ARG A 190 -62.88 5.96 13.20
C ARG A 190 -63.73 7.08 12.63
N LYS A 191 -63.86 7.18 11.30
CA LYS A 191 -64.67 8.23 10.66
C LYS A 191 -66.18 7.94 10.66
N SER A 192 -66.61 6.83 11.27
CA SER A 192 -68.02 6.43 11.39
C SER A 192 -68.63 6.79 12.75
N GLN A 193 -67.89 7.43 13.67
CA GLN A 193 -68.38 7.78 15.01
C GLN A 193 -68.67 9.27 15.24
N ASP A 194 -68.38 10.15 14.26
CA ASP A 194 -68.67 11.60 14.34
C ASP A 194 -69.87 12.03 13.49
N ALA A 195 -70.82 11.11 13.25
CA ALA A 195 -72.13 11.46 12.71
C ALA A 195 -73.21 11.09 13.74
N GLU A 196 -73.40 11.96 14.73
CA GLU A 196 -74.63 11.94 15.52
C GLU A 196 -75.82 12.41 14.66
N PRO A 197 -77.01 11.91 14.95
CA PRO A 197 -78.20 12.72 14.96
C PRO A 197 -78.70 12.89 16.39
N HIS A 198 -78.61 14.15 16.83
CA HIS A 198 -79.53 14.81 17.74
C HIS A 198 -80.96 14.23 17.63
N GLU A 199 -81.50 13.66 18.71
CA GLU A 199 -82.95 13.59 18.86
C GLU A 199 -83.39 13.89 20.30
N LYS A 200 -84.31 14.84 20.38
CA LYS A 200 -84.97 15.41 21.56
C LYS A 200 -85.83 14.34 22.25
N SER A 201 -85.90 14.40 23.59
CA SER A 201 -87.18 14.24 24.29
C SER A 201 -87.12 14.83 25.71
N THR A 202 -87.81 15.95 25.90
CA THR A 202 -88.46 16.39 27.17
C THR A 202 -89.89 15.78 27.12
N PRO A 203 -90.71 15.64 28.19
CA PRO A 203 -90.68 16.35 29.49
C PRO A 203 -91.21 15.55 30.73
N ALA A 204 -91.43 16.31 31.81
CA ALA A 204 -92.37 16.11 32.94
C ALA A 204 -91.98 15.02 33.97
N GLY A 205 -91.87 15.31 35.27
CA GLY A 205 -92.89 15.94 36.13
C GLY A 205 -93.92 14.87 36.53
N ALA A 206 -94.34 14.67 37.78
CA ALA A 206 -94.06 15.29 39.06
C ALA A 206 -94.66 14.36 40.15
N THR A 207 -94.10 14.41 41.37
CA THR A 207 -94.80 14.33 42.69
C THR A 207 -95.61 13.08 43.09
N PRO A 208 -95.94 12.92 44.38
CA PRO A 208 -95.57 13.70 45.57
C PRO A 208 -94.52 13.05 46.48
#